data_AF-A0A9E3HB49-F1
#
_entry.id   AF-A0A9E3HB49-F1
#
_cell.length_a   1.000
_cell.length_b   1.000
_cell.length_c   1.000
_cell.angle_alpha   90.00
_cell.angle_beta   90.00
_cell.angle_gamma   90.00
#
_symmetry.space_group_name_H-M   'P 1'
#
loop_
_entity.id
_entity.type
_entity.pdbx_description
1 polymer ?
#
loop_
_entity_poly.entity_id
_entity_poly.type
_entity_poly.pdbx_seq_one_letter_code
_entity_poly.pdbx_strand_id
1 'polypeptide(L)'
;MKFSKGKQMAIHLHGFTSNGKRYIQVESQPHHITGVFRKIVCFCKSRCESKVMNTESAYFECEEDGTITFYQSLSTDGEKSGIWTYLVYECGETEEKVFQDKSIDISINYLYKLLAGQKIVQNAIGIHEYLKYKFYENEYLDVYLPADWDNLTGRAIANLLLEEVKAFNSSSLFAKDDGKKYMKTVINNFIKLGRKVLEKGGTIKDFELHQYDVLQNIRISEIANLIIEYNDYRLWQAALPSKSKAVEYAFSAALDLICQMT
;
A
#
# COMPACT_ATOMS: atom_id res chain seq x y z
N MET A 1 -19.41 -20.62 -42.64
CA MET A 1 -18.25 -20.03 -41.92
C MET A 1 -18.28 -20.51 -40.48
N LYS A 2 -17.36 -21.40 -40.09
CA LYS A 2 -17.12 -21.72 -38.68
C LYS A 2 -16.14 -20.68 -38.16
N PHE A 3 -16.59 -19.74 -37.32
CA PHE A 3 -15.68 -18.95 -36.52
C PHE A 3 -14.95 -19.93 -35.59
N SER A 4 -13.65 -20.14 -35.79
CA SER A 4 -12.85 -20.78 -34.76
C SER A 4 -12.87 -19.83 -33.57
N LYS A 5 -13.50 -20.25 -32.46
CA LYS A 5 -13.26 -19.61 -31.16
C LYS A 5 -11.75 -19.56 -30.98
N GLY A 6 -11.19 -18.36 -30.88
CA GLY A 6 -9.82 -18.18 -30.44
C GLY A 6 -9.65 -18.99 -29.16
N LYS A 7 -8.60 -19.79 -29.09
CA LYS A 7 -8.31 -20.64 -27.94
C LYS A 7 -8.08 -19.69 -26.76
N GLN A 8 -9.06 -19.59 -25.87
CA GLN A 8 -8.99 -18.77 -24.66
C GLN A 8 -7.76 -19.20 -23.86
N MET A 9 -6.80 -18.30 -23.66
CA MET A 9 -5.56 -18.58 -22.94
C MET A 9 -5.72 -18.24 -21.47
N ALA A 10 -6.46 -19.08 -20.75
CA ALA A 10 -6.54 -18.96 -19.31
C ALA A 10 -5.14 -19.17 -18.70
N ILE A 11 -4.70 -18.23 -17.86
CA ILE A 11 -3.51 -18.40 -17.03
C ILE A 11 -3.87 -19.34 -15.90
N HIS A 12 -3.12 -20.43 -15.77
CA HIS A 12 -3.11 -21.28 -14.59
C HIS A 12 -1.85 -20.97 -13.78
N LEU A 13 -1.99 -20.33 -12.63
CA LEU A 13 -0.89 -19.86 -11.80
C LEU A 13 -1.15 -20.21 -10.33
N HIS A 14 -0.24 -20.98 -9.70
CA HIS A 14 -0.30 -21.36 -8.28
C HIS A 14 -1.63 -22.01 -7.84
N GLY A 15 -2.25 -22.78 -8.74
CA GLY A 15 -3.56 -23.41 -8.50
C GLY A 15 -4.78 -22.53 -8.78
N PHE A 16 -4.58 -21.32 -9.31
CA PHE A 16 -5.65 -20.39 -9.67
C PHE A 16 -5.75 -20.24 -11.19
N THR A 17 -6.97 -20.04 -11.67
CA THR A 17 -7.25 -19.80 -13.09
C THR A 17 -7.76 -18.37 -13.30
N SER A 18 -7.16 -17.62 -14.21
CA SER A 18 -7.59 -16.27 -14.55
C SER A 18 -7.52 -16.00 -16.05
N ASN A 19 -8.38 -15.10 -16.53
CA ASN A 19 -8.45 -14.66 -17.92
C ASN A 19 -8.27 -13.14 -17.97
N GLY A 20 -7.76 -12.62 -19.09
CA GLY A 20 -7.61 -11.18 -19.30
C GLY A 20 -6.63 -10.51 -18.34
N LYS A 21 -5.65 -11.25 -17.78
CA LYS A 21 -4.69 -10.71 -16.81
C LYS A 21 -3.24 -10.89 -17.22
N ARG A 22 -2.41 -9.91 -16.89
CA ARG A 22 -0.95 -9.99 -16.92
C ARG A 22 -0.40 -9.96 -15.50
N TYR A 23 0.57 -10.83 -15.23
CA TYR A 23 1.21 -10.98 -13.94
C TYR A 23 2.69 -10.65 -14.07
N ILE A 24 3.18 -9.71 -13.27
CA ILE A 24 4.61 -9.39 -13.18
C ILE A 24 5.07 -9.69 -11.77
N GLN A 25 5.99 -10.64 -11.61
CA GLN A 25 6.48 -11.02 -10.29
C GLN A 25 7.25 -9.85 -9.68
N VAL A 26 6.98 -9.59 -8.39
CA VAL A 26 7.63 -8.56 -7.59
C VAL A 26 8.00 -9.12 -6.23
N GLU A 27 8.95 -8.46 -5.56
CA GLU A 27 9.42 -8.89 -4.25
C GLU A 27 8.28 -8.91 -3.22
N SER A 28 8.12 -10.04 -2.52
CA SER A 28 7.13 -10.14 -1.46
C SER A 28 7.48 -9.23 -0.29
N GLN A 29 6.54 -8.36 0.07
CA GLN A 29 6.66 -7.44 1.19
C GLN A 29 6.08 -8.09 2.46
N PRO A 30 6.47 -7.64 3.67
CA PRO A 30 5.97 -8.23 4.91
C PRO A 30 4.43 -8.29 5.00
N HIS A 31 3.72 -7.27 4.54
CA HIS A 31 2.25 -7.24 4.58
C HIS A 31 1.62 -8.30 3.67
N HIS A 32 2.22 -8.61 2.52
CA HIS A 32 1.79 -9.71 1.66
C HIS A 32 1.80 -11.05 2.41
N ILE A 33 2.88 -11.31 3.15
CA ILE A 33 3.06 -12.55 3.90
C ILE A 33 2.06 -12.64 5.05
N THR A 34 1.86 -11.54 5.80
CA THR A 34 0.84 -11.50 6.85
C THR A 34 -0.58 -11.64 6.30
N GLY A 35 -0.87 -11.12 5.10
CA GLY A 35 -2.14 -11.25 4.43
C GLY A 35 -2.44 -12.72 4.05
N VAL A 36 -1.45 -13.41 3.48
CA VAL A 36 -1.53 -14.86 3.22
C VAL A 36 -1.75 -15.63 4.52
N PHE A 37 -0.97 -15.35 5.57
CA PHE A 37 -1.11 -16.01 6.86
C PHE A 37 -2.53 -15.88 7.43
N ARG A 38 -3.11 -14.66 7.38
CA ARG A 38 -4.50 -14.42 7.82
C ARG A 38 -5.49 -15.27 7.02
N LYS A 39 -5.31 -15.39 5.70
CA LYS A 39 -6.18 -16.24 4.86
C LYS A 39 -6.09 -17.71 5.26
N ILE A 40 -4.87 -18.21 5.53
CA ILE A 40 -4.66 -19.58 6.04
C ILE A 40 -5.37 -19.77 7.38
N VAL A 41 -5.14 -18.88 8.36
CA VAL A 41 -5.75 -18.97 9.70
C VAL A 41 -7.29 -18.91 9.62
N CYS A 42 -7.85 -18.00 8.83
CA CYS A 42 -9.30 -17.90 8.61
C CYS A 42 -9.88 -19.19 8.03
N PHE A 43 -9.22 -19.79 7.03
CA PHE A 43 -9.64 -21.05 6.44
C PHE A 43 -9.65 -22.19 7.47
N CYS A 44 -8.65 -22.25 8.34
CA CYS A 44 -8.53 -23.30 9.36
C CYS A 44 -9.50 -23.10 10.54
N LYS A 45 -9.77 -21.86 10.96
CA LYS A 45 -10.82 -21.57 11.95
C LYS A 45 -12.21 -22.02 11.47
N SER A 46 -12.46 -21.99 10.17
CA SER A 46 -13.72 -22.50 9.58
C SER A 46 -13.81 -24.04 9.51
N ARG A 47 -12.69 -24.75 9.69
CA ARG A 47 -12.58 -26.22 9.59
C ARG A 47 -11.85 -26.78 10.82
N CYS A 48 -12.53 -26.84 11.98
CA CYS A 48 -12.09 -27.49 13.24
C CYS A 48 -10.56 -27.73 13.38
N GLU A 49 -9.89 -26.72 13.95
CA GLU A 49 -8.60 -26.65 14.68
C GLU A 49 -7.35 -27.49 14.29
N SER A 50 -7.38 -28.55 13.48
CA SER A 50 -6.19 -29.43 13.30
C SER A 50 -5.43 -29.29 11.98
N LYS A 51 -5.75 -28.31 11.12
CA LYS A 51 -5.29 -28.32 9.71
C LYS A 51 -4.61 -27.06 9.19
N VAL A 52 -4.02 -26.21 10.04
CA VAL A 52 -3.19 -25.07 9.57
C VAL A 52 -2.03 -25.56 8.68
N MET A 53 -1.46 -26.72 8.99
CA MET A 53 -0.39 -27.35 8.22
C MET A 53 -0.87 -28.09 6.95
N ASN A 54 -2.19 -28.21 6.72
CA ASN A 54 -2.75 -28.93 5.57
C ASN A 54 -3.29 -27.99 4.48
N THR A 55 -3.06 -26.69 4.58
CA THR A 55 -3.41 -25.76 3.50
C THR A 55 -2.42 -25.93 2.36
N GLU A 56 -2.90 -26.49 1.25
CA GLU A 56 -2.11 -26.75 0.02
C GLU A 56 -1.78 -25.46 -0.73
N SER A 57 -2.71 -24.50 -0.74
CA SER A 57 -2.51 -23.18 -1.31
C SER A 57 -3.36 -22.11 -0.63
N ALA A 58 -2.91 -20.86 -0.72
CA ALA A 58 -3.66 -19.69 -0.28
C ALA A 58 -3.29 -18.48 -1.16
N TYR A 59 -4.18 -17.49 -1.24
CA TYR A 59 -3.88 -16.23 -1.90
C TYR A 59 -4.40 -15.04 -1.10
N PHE A 60 -3.73 -13.91 -1.26
CA PHE A 60 -4.08 -12.63 -0.68
C PHE A 60 -3.98 -11.54 -1.75
N GLU A 61 -5.06 -10.81 -1.95
CA GLU A 61 -5.11 -9.65 -2.85
C GLU A 61 -4.98 -8.38 -2.01
N CYS A 62 -4.10 -7.47 -2.42
CA CYS A 62 -3.94 -6.15 -1.84
C CYS A 62 -4.32 -5.13 -2.91
N GLU A 63 -5.51 -4.54 -2.78
CA GLU A 63 -6.03 -3.58 -3.76
C GLU A 63 -5.19 -2.30 -3.77
N GLU A 64 -4.64 -1.91 -2.61
CA GLU A 64 -3.90 -0.66 -2.43
C GLU A 64 -2.60 -0.61 -3.23
N ASP A 65 -1.91 -1.74 -3.39
CA ASP A 65 -0.71 -1.84 -4.23
C ASP A 65 -0.91 -2.68 -5.50
N GLY A 66 -2.15 -3.10 -5.78
CA GLY A 66 -2.55 -3.83 -6.98
C GLY A 66 -1.92 -5.21 -7.11
N THR A 67 -1.50 -5.82 -5.99
CA THR A 67 -0.81 -7.11 -6.00
C THR A 67 -1.67 -8.28 -5.56
N ILE A 68 -1.31 -9.46 -6.07
CA ILE A 68 -1.81 -10.74 -5.57
C ILE A 68 -0.61 -11.58 -5.13
N THR A 69 -0.69 -12.09 -3.91
CA THR A 69 0.32 -12.96 -3.33
C THR A 69 -0.22 -14.37 -3.15
N PHE A 70 0.49 -15.34 -3.70
CA PHE A 70 0.16 -16.76 -3.64
C PHE A 70 1.12 -17.48 -2.69
N TYR A 71 0.58 -18.45 -1.96
CA TYR A 71 1.34 -19.46 -1.24
C TYR A 71 0.97 -20.84 -1.77
N GLN A 72 1.97 -21.70 -1.94
CA GLN A 72 1.77 -23.10 -2.31
C GLN A 72 2.72 -23.99 -1.50
N SER A 73 2.18 -25.04 -0.86
CA SER A 73 2.96 -25.97 -0.03
C SER A 73 3.58 -27.12 -0.81
N LEU A 74 2.91 -27.57 -1.89
CA LEU A 74 3.36 -28.60 -2.82
C LEU A 74 2.87 -28.20 -4.22
N SER A 75 3.77 -28.05 -5.18
CA SER A 75 3.36 -27.88 -6.57
C SER A 75 3.13 -29.26 -7.21
N THR A 76 2.10 -29.36 -8.04
CA THR A 76 1.84 -30.53 -8.89
C THR A 76 2.90 -30.71 -9.98
N ASP A 77 3.74 -29.69 -10.20
CA ASP A 77 4.69 -29.59 -11.31
C ASP A 77 6.17 -29.65 -10.89
N GLY A 78 6.46 -30.01 -9.62
CA GLY A 78 7.83 -30.25 -9.13
C GLY A 78 8.60 -29.02 -8.64
N GLU A 79 7.97 -27.85 -8.59
CA GLU A 79 8.44 -26.65 -7.87
C GLU A 79 8.35 -26.83 -6.34
N LYS A 80 9.33 -26.24 -5.65
CA LYS A 80 9.41 -26.19 -4.19
C LYS A 80 8.30 -25.31 -3.61
N SER A 81 7.93 -25.55 -2.35
CA SER A 81 7.04 -24.66 -1.61
C SER A 81 7.53 -23.21 -1.65
N GLY A 82 6.60 -22.28 -1.78
CA GLY A 82 6.97 -20.88 -2.00
C GLY A 82 5.86 -19.88 -1.75
N ILE A 83 6.26 -18.61 -1.72
CA ILE A 83 5.38 -17.46 -1.80
C ILE A 83 5.77 -16.62 -3.03
N TRP A 84 4.78 -16.22 -3.82
CA TRP A 84 4.99 -15.39 -5.00
C TRP A 84 4.03 -14.22 -4.99
N THR A 85 4.55 -13.01 -5.04
CA THR A 85 3.75 -11.79 -5.25
C THR A 85 3.82 -11.37 -6.71
N TYR A 86 2.68 -11.00 -7.27
CA TYR A 86 2.57 -10.44 -8.61
C TYR A 86 1.83 -9.12 -8.60
N LEU A 87 2.34 -8.14 -9.34
CA LEU A 87 1.56 -7.00 -9.78
C LEU A 87 0.63 -7.44 -10.92
N VAL A 88 -0.63 -7.07 -10.84
CA VAL A 88 -1.68 -7.57 -11.75
C VAL A 88 -2.25 -6.44 -12.59
N TYR A 89 -2.30 -6.67 -13.91
CA TYR A 89 -2.89 -5.76 -14.87
C TYR A 89 -3.98 -6.45 -15.68
N GLU A 90 -5.06 -5.73 -15.94
CA GLU A 90 -6.06 -6.16 -16.92
C GLU A 90 -5.51 -6.02 -18.36
N CYS A 91 -5.83 -6.97 -19.22
CA CYS A 91 -5.43 -7.01 -20.63
C CYS A 91 -6.48 -7.76 -21.48
N GLY A 92 -6.33 -7.72 -22.80
CA GLY A 92 -7.20 -8.50 -23.69
C GLY A 92 -7.01 -10.02 -23.56
N GLU A 93 -8.01 -10.82 -23.95
CA GLU A 93 -8.02 -12.30 -23.83
C GLU A 93 -6.98 -13.05 -24.71
N THR A 94 -6.07 -12.31 -25.35
CA THR A 94 -4.96 -12.87 -26.15
C THR A 94 -3.60 -12.31 -25.71
N GLU A 95 -3.62 -11.47 -24.69
CA GLU A 95 -2.50 -10.69 -24.19
C GLU A 95 -2.02 -11.17 -22.81
N GLU A 96 -2.65 -12.21 -22.26
CA GLU A 96 -2.31 -12.78 -20.98
C GLU A 96 -0.88 -13.30 -20.96
N LYS A 97 -0.15 -12.94 -19.90
CA LYS A 97 1.24 -13.38 -19.72
C LYS A 97 1.65 -13.33 -18.26
N VAL A 98 2.50 -14.29 -17.87
CA VAL A 98 3.19 -14.31 -16.58
C VAL A 98 4.66 -14.02 -16.80
N PHE A 99 5.19 -13.02 -16.10
CA PHE A 99 6.60 -12.68 -16.07
C PHE A 99 7.15 -13.05 -14.70
N GLN A 100 7.95 -14.11 -14.64
CA GLN A 100 8.61 -14.56 -13.43
C GLN A 100 10.06 -14.09 -13.40
N ASP A 101 10.52 -13.67 -12.22
CA ASP A 101 11.91 -13.32 -11.96
C ASP A 101 12.47 -14.33 -10.96
N LYS A 102 13.45 -15.11 -11.41
CA LYS A 102 14.07 -16.17 -10.60
C LYS A 102 15.02 -15.63 -9.53
N SER A 103 15.34 -14.34 -9.56
CA SER A 103 16.19 -13.70 -8.56
C SER A 103 15.41 -13.26 -7.30
N ILE A 104 14.08 -13.19 -7.38
CA ILE A 104 13.19 -12.83 -6.28
C ILE A 104 13.17 -13.98 -5.25
N ASP A 105 13.28 -13.64 -3.97
CA ASP A 105 13.15 -14.63 -2.89
C ASP A 105 11.70 -15.07 -2.76
N ILE A 106 11.48 -16.38 -2.94
CA ILE A 106 10.17 -17.03 -2.80
C ILE A 106 10.05 -17.81 -1.49
N SER A 107 11.00 -17.61 -0.56
CA SER A 107 11.07 -18.32 0.70
C SER A 107 9.83 -18.14 1.58
N ILE A 108 9.43 -19.23 2.23
CA ILE A 108 8.33 -19.26 3.20
C ILE A 108 8.80 -19.08 4.64
N ASN A 109 10.05 -18.66 4.87
CA ASN A 109 10.63 -18.51 6.21
C ASN A 109 9.82 -17.58 7.11
N TYR A 110 9.36 -16.44 6.58
CA TYR A 110 8.52 -15.51 7.34
C TYR A 110 7.15 -16.10 7.67
N LEU A 111 6.57 -16.89 6.75
CA LEU A 111 5.32 -17.59 7.03
C LEU A 111 5.50 -18.64 8.14
N TYR A 112 6.62 -19.37 8.16
CA TYR A 112 6.92 -20.30 9.25
C TYR A 112 7.08 -19.61 10.61
N LYS A 113 7.69 -18.41 10.65
CA LYS A 113 7.74 -17.61 11.88
C LYS A 113 6.33 -17.26 12.37
N LEU A 114 5.45 -16.82 11.49
CA LEU A 114 4.05 -16.52 11.81
C LEU A 114 3.30 -17.76 12.33
N LEU A 115 3.47 -18.90 11.67
CA LEU A 115 2.89 -20.19 12.09
C LEU A 115 3.39 -20.66 13.46
N ALA A 116 4.64 -20.31 13.82
CA ALA A 116 5.21 -20.55 15.14
C ALA A 116 4.76 -19.51 16.21
N GLY A 117 3.83 -18.60 15.87
CA GLY A 117 3.34 -17.56 16.77
C GLY A 117 4.27 -16.37 16.92
N GLN A 118 5.32 -16.25 16.10
CA GLN A 118 6.23 -15.11 16.09
C GLN A 118 5.72 -14.04 15.14
N LYS A 119 5.89 -12.77 15.49
CA LYS A 119 5.62 -11.66 14.58
C LYS A 119 6.78 -11.46 13.60
N ILE A 120 6.48 -10.90 12.43
CA ILE A 120 7.51 -10.39 11.53
C ILE A 120 7.99 -9.05 12.09
N VAL A 121 9.30 -8.96 12.36
CA VAL A 121 9.94 -7.72 12.81
C VAL A 121 10.61 -7.06 11.61
N GLN A 122 10.23 -5.81 11.34
CA GLN A 122 10.78 -5.02 10.24
C GLN A 122 11.43 -3.74 10.77
N ASN A 123 12.74 -3.66 10.63
CA ASN A 123 13.51 -2.45 10.93
C ASN A 123 13.59 -1.62 9.65
N ALA A 124 12.95 -0.45 9.63
CA ALA A 124 13.00 0.42 8.46
C ALA A 124 14.39 1.08 8.32
N ILE A 125 14.94 1.08 7.11
CA ILE A 125 16.19 1.77 6.78
C ILE A 125 15.98 3.28 6.77
N GLY A 126 14.77 3.74 6.43
CA GLY A 126 14.43 5.16 6.42
C GLY A 126 12.94 5.42 6.57
N ILE A 127 12.58 6.69 6.79
CA ILE A 127 11.21 7.09 7.10
C ILE A 127 10.19 6.75 6.01
N HIS A 128 10.59 6.77 4.73
CA HIS A 128 9.69 6.35 3.64
C HIS A 128 9.29 4.87 3.77
N GLU A 129 10.27 4.02 4.04
CA GLU A 129 10.05 2.59 4.22
C GLU A 129 9.24 2.33 5.50
N TYR A 130 9.55 3.06 6.58
CA TYR A 130 8.77 3.01 7.81
C TYR A 130 7.29 3.32 7.53
N LEU A 131 6.99 4.45 6.88
CA LEU A 131 5.60 4.85 6.59
C LEU A 131 4.90 3.82 5.71
N LYS A 132 5.60 3.25 4.71
CA LYS A 132 5.07 2.18 3.85
C LYS A 132 4.67 0.96 4.68
N TYR A 133 5.56 0.41 5.51
CA TYR A 133 5.24 -0.78 6.30
C TYR A 133 4.25 -0.49 7.42
N LYS A 134 4.36 0.68 8.05
CA LYS A 134 3.48 1.10 9.15
C LYS A 134 2.04 1.30 8.67
N PHE A 135 1.86 1.73 7.43
CA PHE A 135 0.54 1.83 6.81
C PHE A 135 -0.18 0.46 6.74
N TYR A 136 0.55 -0.62 6.49
CA TYR A 136 0.03 -1.99 6.47
C TYR A 136 0.25 -2.75 7.79
N GLU A 137 0.61 -2.05 8.87
CA GLU A 137 0.86 -2.68 10.16
C GLU A 137 -0.38 -3.42 10.65
N ASN A 138 -0.16 -4.60 11.21
CA ASN A 138 -1.19 -5.43 11.79
C ASN A 138 -0.62 -6.23 12.96
N GLU A 139 -1.46 -7.05 13.61
CA GLU A 139 -1.06 -7.83 14.79
C GLU A 139 0.11 -8.82 14.56
N TYR A 140 0.48 -9.08 13.30
CA TYR A 140 1.57 -9.99 12.91
C TYR A 140 2.83 -9.29 12.39
N LEU A 141 2.82 -7.96 12.30
CA LEU A 141 3.93 -7.15 11.78
C LEU A 141 4.29 -6.06 12.78
N ASP A 142 5.50 -6.12 13.33
CA ASP A 142 6.05 -5.05 14.16
C ASP A 142 7.02 -4.22 13.34
N VAL A 143 6.74 -2.92 13.18
CA VAL A 143 7.55 -1.98 12.38
C VAL A 143 8.28 -0.99 13.29
N TYR A 144 9.61 -1.01 13.23
CA TYR A 144 10.47 -0.10 13.98
C TYR A 144 10.95 1.07 13.13
N LEU A 145 11.03 2.24 13.76
CA LEU A 145 11.56 3.46 13.14
C LEU A 145 13.06 3.31 12.83
N PRO A 146 13.56 4.02 11.81
CA PRO A 146 14.99 4.15 11.60
C PRO A 146 15.62 4.93 12.77
N ALA A 147 16.90 4.66 13.05
CA ALA A 147 17.59 5.17 14.23
C ALA A 147 17.62 6.71 14.31
N ASP A 148 17.67 7.42 13.18
CA ASP A 148 17.65 8.88 13.09
C ASP A 148 16.28 9.50 13.46
N TRP A 149 15.21 8.69 13.48
CA TRP A 149 13.87 9.09 13.90
C TRP A 149 13.46 8.50 15.25
N ASP A 150 14.25 7.58 15.81
CA ASP A 150 13.89 6.83 17.00
C ASP A 150 14.15 7.61 18.31
N ASN A 151 13.47 8.74 18.45
CA ASN A 151 13.37 9.52 19.68
C ASN A 151 11.92 10.00 19.88
N LEU A 152 11.62 10.60 21.03
CA LEU A 152 10.26 11.02 21.37
C LEU A 152 9.65 11.97 20.31
N THR A 153 10.41 12.98 19.87
CA THR A 153 9.96 13.93 18.84
C THR A 153 9.80 13.24 17.49
N GLY A 154 10.77 12.43 17.08
CA GLY A 154 10.76 11.72 15.79
C GLY A 154 9.60 10.74 15.68
N ARG A 155 9.29 10.02 16.75
CA ARG A 155 8.08 9.18 16.87
C ARG A 155 6.80 9.98 16.68
N ALA A 156 6.71 11.15 17.32
CA ALA A 156 5.54 12.00 17.23
C ALA A 156 5.34 12.58 15.81
N ILE A 157 6.42 13.04 15.17
CA ILE A 157 6.39 13.51 13.77
C ILE A 157 6.06 12.37 12.81
N ALA A 158 6.65 11.18 12.99
CA ALA A 158 6.37 10.02 12.17
C ALA A 158 4.89 9.58 12.26
N ASN A 159 4.28 9.69 13.43
CA ASN A 159 2.84 9.45 13.60
C ASN A 159 2.00 10.47 12.82
N LEU A 160 2.35 11.76 12.85
CA LEU A 160 1.66 12.77 12.03
C LEU A 160 1.80 12.49 10.53
N LEU A 161 3.01 12.16 10.08
CA LEU A 161 3.26 11.76 8.69
C LEU A 161 2.43 10.53 8.28
N LEU A 162 2.25 9.57 9.19
CA LEU A 162 1.42 8.40 8.93
C LEU A 162 -0.06 8.77 8.79
N GLU A 163 -0.59 9.67 9.61
CA GLU A 163 -1.98 10.12 9.47
C GLU A 163 -2.19 10.90 8.16
N GLU A 164 -1.19 11.66 7.69
CA GLU A 164 -1.21 12.27 6.35
C GLU A 164 -1.28 11.20 5.25
N VAL A 165 -0.43 10.17 5.31
CA VAL A 165 -0.44 9.06 4.34
C VAL A 165 -1.80 8.34 4.35
N LYS A 166 -2.37 8.05 5.52
CA LYS A 166 -3.68 7.40 5.63
C LYS A 166 -4.79 8.22 5.02
N ALA A 167 -4.83 9.52 5.29
CA ALA A 167 -5.84 10.42 4.75
C ALA A 167 -5.75 10.55 3.22
N PHE A 168 -4.54 10.57 2.66
CA PHE A 168 -4.39 10.53 1.20
C PHE A 168 -4.92 9.22 0.60
N ASN A 169 -4.61 8.08 1.22
CA ASN A 169 -5.03 6.78 0.71
C ASN A 169 -6.51 6.46 0.97
N SER A 170 -7.22 7.23 1.80
CA SER A 170 -8.65 7.04 2.04
C SER A 170 -9.54 7.61 0.93
N SER A 171 -8.99 8.39 -0.01
CA SER A 171 -9.74 8.99 -1.11
C SER A 171 -9.15 8.62 -2.47
N SER A 172 -10.01 8.10 -3.35
CA SER A 172 -9.65 7.72 -4.72
C SER A 172 -9.19 8.91 -5.58
N LEU A 173 -9.51 10.14 -5.17
CA LEU A 173 -9.01 11.36 -5.78
C LEU A 173 -7.47 11.38 -5.81
N PHE A 174 -6.83 11.03 -4.69
CA PHE A 174 -5.38 11.06 -4.57
C PHE A 174 -4.68 9.89 -5.27
N ALA A 175 -5.45 8.90 -5.77
CA ALA A 175 -4.93 7.82 -6.62
C ALA A 175 -4.81 8.23 -8.11
N LYS A 176 -5.36 9.38 -8.51
CA LYS A 176 -5.18 9.98 -9.85
C LYS A 176 -3.82 10.63 -9.98
N ASP A 177 -3.38 10.92 -11.21
CA ASP A 177 -2.00 11.38 -11.47
C ASP A 177 -1.65 12.68 -10.72
N ASP A 178 -2.49 13.71 -10.81
CA ASP A 178 -2.27 14.98 -10.08
C ASP A 178 -2.38 14.78 -8.56
N GLY A 179 -3.29 13.92 -8.13
CA GLY A 179 -3.43 13.50 -6.73
C GLY A 179 -2.16 12.82 -6.18
N LYS A 180 -1.60 11.86 -6.92
CA LYS A 180 -0.36 11.15 -6.60
C LYS A 180 0.82 12.10 -6.55
N LYS A 181 0.90 13.02 -7.51
CA LYS A 181 1.95 14.04 -7.59
C LYS A 181 1.89 15.00 -6.41
N TYR A 182 0.69 15.46 -6.05
CA TYR A 182 0.46 16.29 -4.86
C TYR A 182 0.87 15.55 -3.58
N MET A 183 0.33 14.34 -3.35
CA MET A 183 0.66 13.49 -2.21
C MET A 183 2.18 13.30 -2.08
N LYS A 184 2.86 12.87 -3.16
CA LYS A 184 4.30 12.65 -3.16
C LYS A 184 5.07 13.93 -2.79
N THR A 185 4.65 15.07 -3.32
CA THR A 185 5.30 16.37 -3.06
C THR A 185 5.13 16.78 -1.60
N VAL A 186 3.92 16.70 -1.07
CA VAL A 186 3.60 17.00 0.34
C VAL A 186 4.41 16.11 1.27
N ILE A 187 4.30 14.79 1.13
CA ILE A 187 4.97 13.85 2.03
C ILE A 187 6.49 14.03 2.01
N ASN A 188 7.09 14.23 0.84
CA ASN A 188 8.53 14.50 0.73
C ASN A 188 8.93 15.80 1.44
N ASN A 189 8.13 16.86 1.30
CA ASN A 189 8.45 18.14 1.92
C ASN A 189 8.21 18.11 3.44
N PHE A 190 7.17 17.42 3.91
CA PHE A 190 6.95 17.19 5.34
C PHE A 190 8.06 16.32 5.94
N ILE A 191 8.53 15.29 5.24
CA ILE A 191 9.71 14.51 5.70
C ILE A 191 10.95 15.40 5.82
N LYS A 192 11.21 16.26 4.82
CA LYS A 192 12.32 17.23 4.89
C LYS A 192 12.16 18.20 6.06
N LEU A 193 10.95 18.68 6.31
CA LEU A 193 10.65 19.53 7.47
C LEU A 193 10.91 18.76 8.78
N GLY A 194 10.43 17.53 8.89
CA GLY A 194 10.64 16.66 10.05
C GLY A 194 12.13 16.45 10.34
N ARG A 195 12.94 16.15 9.32
CA ARG A 195 14.40 16.06 9.46
C ARG A 195 15.02 17.34 9.99
N LYS A 196 14.66 18.50 9.42
CA LYS A 196 15.15 19.81 9.88
C LYS A 196 14.80 20.09 11.35
N VAL A 197 13.59 19.71 11.77
CA VAL A 197 13.16 19.86 13.17
C VAL A 197 14.00 18.96 14.08
N LEU A 198 14.20 17.70 13.72
CA LEU A 198 15.01 16.76 14.50
C LEU A 198 16.48 17.16 14.58
N GLU A 199 17.09 17.58 13.46
CA GLU A 199 18.47 18.05 13.39
C GLU A 199 18.73 19.29 14.27
N LYS A 200 17.71 20.15 14.44
CA LYS A 200 17.79 21.34 15.30
C LYS A 200 17.41 21.09 16.76
N GLY A 201 17.06 19.85 17.13
CA GLY A 201 16.55 19.53 18.47
C GLY A 201 15.20 20.20 18.78
N GLY A 202 14.40 20.47 17.75
CA GLY A 202 13.09 21.09 17.89
C GLY A 202 12.03 20.13 18.44
N THR A 203 10.80 20.64 18.53
CA THR A 203 9.64 19.94 19.08
C THR A 203 8.61 19.61 18.00
N ILE A 204 7.63 18.77 18.34
CA ILE A 204 6.48 18.53 17.46
C ILE A 204 5.74 19.82 17.11
N LYS A 205 5.67 20.80 18.01
CA LYS A 205 5.02 22.09 17.73
C LYS A 205 5.74 22.86 16.63
N ASP A 206 7.06 22.82 16.61
CA ASP A 206 7.86 23.44 15.55
C ASP A 206 7.55 22.79 14.19
N PHE A 207 7.38 21.47 14.16
CA PHE A 207 6.93 20.77 12.97
C PHE A 207 5.53 21.24 12.54
N GLU A 208 4.57 21.25 13.46
CA GLU A 208 3.18 21.60 13.16
C GLU A 208 2.98 23.05 12.69
N LEU A 209 3.75 23.99 13.24
CA LEU A 209 3.70 25.41 12.89
C LEU A 209 4.16 25.66 11.45
N HIS A 210 5.23 24.97 11.03
CA HIS A 210 5.83 25.19 9.70
C HIS A 210 5.21 24.31 8.60
N GLN A 211 4.26 23.42 8.92
CA GLN A 211 3.56 22.62 7.91
C GLN A 211 2.78 23.51 6.92
N TYR A 212 2.16 24.59 7.41
CA TYR A 212 1.40 25.49 6.55
C TYR A 212 2.31 26.25 5.57
N ASP A 213 3.47 26.72 6.04
CA ASP A 213 4.47 27.35 5.17
C ASP A 213 4.94 26.40 4.06
N VAL A 214 5.09 25.10 4.37
CA VAL A 214 5.40 24.09 3.37
C VAL A 214 4.28 23.96 2.33
N LEU A 215 3.02 23.90 2.78
CA LEU A 215 1.86 23.75 1.90
C LEU A 215 1.68 24.95 0.97
N GLN A 216 1.88 26.18 1.45
CA GLN A 216 1.81 27.40 0.63
C GLN A 216 2.82 27.42 -0.53
N ASN A 217 3.95 26.70 -0.37
CA ASN A 217 4.98 26.62 -1.40
C ASN A 217 4.76 25.46 -2.39
N ILE A 218 3.69 24.68 -2.24
CA ILE A 218 3.33 23.59 -3.15
C ILE A 218 2.34 24.10 -4.19
N ARG A 219 2.54 23.70 -5.46
CA ARG A 219 1.61 24.00 -6.54
C ARG A 219 0.25 23.35 -6.23
N ILE A 220 -0.74 24.16 -5.86
CA ILE A 220 -2.06 23.69 -5.42
C ILE A 220 -3.10 23.63 -6.55
N SER A 221 -2.90 24.37 -7.64
CA SER A 221 -3.91 24.52 -8.69
C SER A 221 -4.28 23.22 -9.40
N GLU A 222 -3.32 22.32 -9.63
CA GLU A 222 -3.56 21.02 -10.28
C GLU A 222 -4.54 20.17 -9.45
N ILE A 223 -4.28 20.00 -8.15
CA ILE A 223 -5.14 19.20 -7.27
C ILE A 223 -6.47 19.90 -6.98
N ALA A 224 -6.48 21.23 -6.85
CA ALA A 224 -7.70 21.99 -6.63
C ALA A 224 -8.65 21.88 -7.84
N ASN A 225 -8.13 22.02 -9.06
CA ASN A 225 -8.91 21.80 -10.28
C ASN A 225 -9.42 20.35 -10.36
N LEU A 226 -8.59 19.36 -10.02
CA LEU A 226 -9.04 17.96 -9.98
C LEU A 226 -10.21 17.78 -8.99
N ILE A 227 -10.17 18.40 -7.81
CA ILE A 227 -11.28 18.36 -6.85
C ILE A 227 -12.56 18.97 -7.45
N ILE A 228 -12.42 20.10 -8.16
CA ILE A 228 -13.53 20.80 -8.82
C ILE A 228 -14.09 20.01 -10.01
N GLU A 229 -13.25 19.31 -10.79
CA GLU A 229 -13.71 18.47 -11.90
C GLU A 229 -14.58 17.31 -11.42
N TYR A 230 -14.25 16.74 -10.25
CA TYR A 230 -15.04 15.67 -9.65
C TYR A 230 -16.26 16.19 -8.88
N ASN A 231 -16.23 17.44 -8.39
CA ASN A 231 -17.23 18.15 -7.55
C ASN A 231 -18.49 17.36 -7.15
N ASP A 232 -18.28 16.35 -6.30
CA ASP A 232 -19.34 15.53 -5.70
C ASP A 232 -19.35 15.77 -4.19
N TYR A 233 -20.48 16.21 -3.64
CA TYR A 233 -20.62 16.45 -2.20
C TYR A 233 -20.21 15.24 -1.34
N ARG A 234 -20.36 14.00 -1.85
CA ARG A 234 -19.92 12.77 -1.15
C ARG A 234 -18.42 12.70 -1.00
N LEU A 235 -17.68 13.22 -1.98
CA LEU A 235 -16.22 13.28 -1.95
C LEU A 235 -15.75 14.28 -0.87
N TRP A 236 -16.42 15.43 -0.74
CA TRP A 236 -16.15 16.40 0.33
C TRP A 236 -16.48 15.80 1.71
N GLN A 237 -17.63 15.14 1.84
CA GLN A 237 -18.05 14.51 3.10
C GLN A 237 -17.15 13.33 3.51
N ALA A 238 -16.61 12.58 2.55
CA ALA A 238 -15.69 11.48 2.82
C ALA A 238 -14.28 11.96 3.16
N ALA A 239 -13.86 13.11 2.61
CA ALA A 239 -12.52 13.65 2.82
C ALA A 239 -12.41 14.57 4.05
N LEU A 240 -13.52 15.16 4.52
CA LEU A 240 -13.53 16.17 5.59
C LEU A 240 -14.53 15.83 6.72
N PRO A 241 -14.19 16.13 7.99
CA PRO A 241 -12.91 16.67 8.47
C PRO A 241 -11.81 15.61 8.40
N SER A 242 -10.56 16.05 8.21
CA SER A 242 -9.42 15.14 8.10
C SER A 242 -8.44 15.38 9.24
N LYS A 243 -7.68 14.34 9.60
CA LYS A 243 -6.47 14.55 10.43
C LYS A 243 -5.28 15.06 9.62
N SER A 244 -5.41 15.10 8.29
CA SER A 244 -4.38 15.57 7.37
C SER A 244 -4.57 17.04 7.06
N LYS A 245 -3.57 17.85 7.43
CA LYS A 245 -3.54 19.28 7.08
C LYS A 245 -3.44 19.47 5.58
N ALA A 246 -2.76 18.56 4.88
CA ALA A 246 -2.56 18.67 3.45
C ALA A 246 -3.81 18.34 2.62
N VAL A 247 -4.63 17.40 3.09
CA VAL A 247 -5.94 17.12 2.49
C VAL A 247 -6.86 18.32 2.72
N GLU A 248 -6.98 18.82 3.97
CA GLU A 248 -7.80 19.99 4.26
C GLU A 248 -7.38 21.21 3.42
N TYR A 249 -6.07 21.46 3.30
CA TYR A 249 -5.54 22.54 2.49
C TYR A 249 -5.93 22.45 1.00
N ALA A 250 -5.88 21.24 0.41
CA ALA A 250 -6.27 21.04 -0.99
C ALA A 250 -7.77 21.32 -1.21
N PHE A 251 -8.62 20.89 -0.29
CA PHE A 251 -10.06 21.14 -0.35
C PHE A 251 -10.42 22.60 -0.09
N SER A 252 -9.74 23.28 0.84
CA SER A 252 -9.90 24.72 1.04
C SER A 252 -9.51 25.50 -0.22
N ALA A 253 -8.38 25.16 -0.86
CA ALA A 253 -7.98 25.81 -2.11
C ALA A 253 -8.98 25.58 -3.25
N ALA A 254 -9.58 24.39 -3.35
CA ALA A 254 -10.65 24.12 -4.31
C ALA A 254 -11.90 24.97 -4.03
N LEU A 255 -12.28 25.11 -2.75
CA LEU A 255 -13.42 25.93 -2.36
C LEU A 255 -13.18 27.41 -2.68
N ASP A 256 -11.98 27.93 -2.40
CA ASP A 256 -11.61 29.31 -2.69
C ASP A 256 -11.69 29.59 -4.20
N LEU A 257 -11.25 28.65 -5.04
CA LEU A 257 -11.38 28.76 -6.50
C LEU A 257 -12.85 28.75 -6.95
N ILE A 258 -13.69 27.90 -6.39
CA ILE A 258 -15.14 27.88 -6.70
C ILE A 258 -15.77 29.23 -6.36
N CYS A 259 -15.47 29.78 -5.18
CA CYS A 259 -15.99 31.08 -4.73
C CYS A 259 -15.52 32.25 -5.61
N GLN A 260 -14.37 32.13 -6.28
CA GLN A 260 -13.88 33.14 -7.23
C GLN A 260 -14.53 33.02 -8.63
N MET A 261 -15.15 31.87 -8.95
CA MET A 261 -15.83 31.63 -10.22
C MET A 261 -17.32 32.04 -10.19
N THR A 262 -17.90 32.20 -9.00
CA THR A 262 -19.29 32.65 -8.76
C THR A 262 -19.38 34.15 -8.58
#